data_AF-A0A4R2BUG7-F1
#
_entry.id   AF-A0A4R2BUG7-F1
#
_cell.length_a   1.000
_cell.length_b   1.000
_cell.length_c   1.000
_cell.angle_alpha   90.00
_cell.angle_beta   90.00
_cell.angle_gamma   90.00
#
_symmetry.space_group_name_H-M   'P 1'
#
loop_
_entity.id
_entity.type
_entity.pdbx_description
1 polymer ?
#
loop_
_entity_poly.entity_id
_entity_poly.type
_entity_poly.pdbx_seq_one_letter_code
_entity_poly.pdbx_strand_id
1 'polypeptide(L)'
;MQARSVIEIVESRGRLPTELIVAGYWASQAGVVIYVLNGVTPQAINLVLDPIVTTLPLSIPGVLYVSLMDKARVCEALRCADEIYAATGIFRRLAVHYGIAPGRIRSAVGAIPRLESRTLQSERDVRAPKIARPHLVMPIPAIHYIRWGASDTSNRHRSKVAV
;
A
#
# COMPACT_ATOMS: atom_id res chain seq x y z
N MET A 1 3.01 -9.97 -3.81
CA MET A 1 3.49 -8.83 -2.98
C MET A 1 2.90 -7.54 -3.54
N GLN A 2 2.31 -6.63 -2.76
CA GLN A 2 1.86 -5.32 -3.30
C GLN A 2 3.03 -4.33 -3.27
N ALA A 3 3.34 -3.70 -4.40
CA ALA A 3 4.36 -2.66 -4.51
C ALA A 3 3.67 -1.30 -4.66
N ARG A 4 4.12 -0.30 -3.91
CA ARG A 4 3.62 1.06 -4.07
C ARG A 4 4.08 1.64 -5.41
N SER A 5 5.39 1.55 -5.66
CA SER A 5 5.99 2.10 -6.87
C SER A 5 7.00 1.13 -7.45
N VAL A 6 7.00 1.00 -8.77
CA VAL A 6 8.08 0.40 -9.55
C VAL A 6 8.78 1.51 -10.32
N ILE A 7 10.09 1.62 -10.14
CA ILE A 7 10.92 2.65 -10.74
C ILE A 7 12.07 1.98 -11.49
N GLU A 8 12.15 2.23 -12.79
CA GLU A 8 13.33 1.86 -13.56
C GLU A 8 14.49 2.78 -13.19
N ILE A 9 15.62 2.17 -12.78
CA ILE A 9 16.87 2.86 -12.53
C ILE A 9 17.85 2.46 -13.63
N VAL A 10 18.29 3.47 -14.38
CA VAL A 10 19.24 3.33 -15.48
C VAL A 10 20.33 4.38 -15.33
N GLU A 11 21.56 4.00 -15.63
CA GLU A 11 22.67 4.94 -15.72
C GLU A 11 22.58 5.76 -17.01
N SER A 12 22.83 7.07 -16.91
CA SER A 12 22.88 7.97 -18.06
C SER A 12 24.19 8.74 -18.04
N ARG A 13 24.98 8.62 -19.12
CA ARG A 13 26.27 9.32 -19.30
C ARG A 13 27.25 9.09 -18.13
N GLY A 14 27.35 7.86 -17.63
CA GLY A 14 28.26 7.53 -16.53
C GLY A 14 27.74 7.93 -15.14
N ARG A 15 26.45 8.29 -15.02
CA ARG A 15 25.87 8.81 -13.76
C ARG A 15 24.56 8.12 -13.43
N LEU A 16 24.41 7.75 -12.16
CA LEU A 16 23.15 7.30 -11.60
C LEU A 16 22.20 8.47 -11.34
N PRO A 17 20.88 8.25 -11.41
CA PRO A 17 19.89 9.25 -11.05
C PRO A 17 19.74 9.32 -9.52
N THR A 18 20.77 9.84 -8.84
CA THR A 18 20.89 9.87 -7.38
C THR A 18 19.65 10.43 -6.70
N GLU A 19 19.14 11.57 -7.16
CA GLU A 19 17.95 12.23 -6.59
C GLU A 19 16.70 11.34 -6.67
N LEU A 20 16.53 10.61 -7.78
CA LEU A 20 15.41 9.67 -7.93
C LEU A 20 15.55 8.46 -6.99
N ILE A 21 16.77 7.94 -6.84
CA ILE A 21 17.08 6.84 -5.92
C ILE A 21 16.82 7.26 -4.46
N VAL A 22 17.20 8.48 -4.08
CA VAL A 22 16.92 9.03 -2.75
C VAL A 22 15.42 9.23 -2.57
N ALA A 23 14.73 9.89 -3.51
CA ALA A 23 13.30 10.14 -3.43
C ALA A 23 12.48 8.84 -3.34
N GLY A 24 12.86 7.80 -4.08
CA GLY A 24 12.22 6.49 -4.00
C GLY A 24 12.43 5.82 -2.64
N TYR A 25 13.61 5.97 -2.04
CA TYR A 25 13.90 5.41 -0.71
C TYR A 25 13.09 6.13 0.36
N TRP A 26 13.00 7.47 0.31
CA TRP A 26 12.14 8.25 1.19
C TRP A 26 10.66 7.89 1.03
N ALA A 27 10.20 7.68 -0.21
CA ALA A 27 8.83 7.25 -0.49
C ALA A 27 8.52 5.83 0.03
N SER A 28 9.56 5.02 0.30
CA SER A 28 9.38 3.67 0.83
C SER A 28 8.79 3.64 2.24
N GLN A 29 8.83 4.77 2.98
CA GLN A 29 8.12 4.96 4.24
C GLN A 29 6.62 4.69 4.13
N ALA A 30 6.03 4.90 2.95
CA ALA A 30 4.60 4.76 2.70
C ALA A 30 4.23 3.43 2.01
N GLY A 31 5.20 2.52 1.79
CA GLY A 31 5.00 1.23 1.13
C GLY A 31 6.22 0.79 0.31
N VAL A 32 6.33 -0.51 0.02
CA VAL A 32 7.48 -1.08 -0.70
C VAL A 32 7.68 -0.40 -2.06
N VAL A 33 8.90 0.06 -2.33
CA VAL A 33 9.33 0.58 -3.64
C VAL A 33 10.28 -0.42 -4.29
N ILE A 34 10.06 -0.73 -5.57
CA ILE A 34 10.90 -1.65 -6.33
C ILE A 34 11.73 -0.86 -7.32
N TYR A 35 13.04 -1.03 -7.26
CA TYR A 35 13.98 -0.57 -8.28
C TYR A 35 14.23 -1.67 -9.29
N VAL A 36 13.81 -1.44 -10.52
CA VAL A 36 14.18 -2.29 -11.65
C VAL A 36 15.51 -1.77 -12.20
N LEU A 37 16.56 -2.54 -11.99
CA LEU A 37 17.93 -2.18 -12.34
C LEU A 37 18.21 -2.52 -13.81
N ASN A 38 18.40 -1.50 -14.63
CA ASN A 38 18.72 -1.61 -16.04
C ASN A 38 20.20 -1.22 -16.27
N GLY A 39 21.07 -2.23 -16.32
CA GLY A 39 22.52 -2.01 -16.44
C GLY A 39 23.19 -1.45 -15.18
N VAL A 40 22.47 -1.39 -14.06
CA VAL A 40 22.96 -0.88 -12.77
C VAL A 40 23.11 -2.03 -11.78
N THR A 41 24.16 -1.99 -10.95
CA THR A 41 24.37 -3.00 -9.90
C THR A 41 23.70 -2.59 -8.59
N PRO A 42 23.22 -3.55 -7.78
CA PRO A 42 22.77 -3.28 -6.41
C PRO A 42 23.78 -2.49 -5.57
N GLN A 43 25.08 -2.78 -5.72
CA GLN A 43 26.15 -2.11 -4.99
C GLN A 43 26.21 -0.62 -5.31
N ALA A 44 26.02 -0.25 -6.59
CA ALA A 44 26.03 1.15 -6.99
C ALA A 44 24.82 1.92 -6.42
N ILE A 45 23.67 1.25 -6.26
CA ILE A 45 22.52 1.82 -5.55
C ILE A 45 22.83 1.98 -4.06
N ASN A 46 23.42 0.97 -3.42
CA ASN A 46 23.76 1.04 -2.01
C ASN A 46 24.71 2.20 -1.72
N LEU A 47 25.72 2.45 -2.55
CA LEU A 47 26.61 3.62 -2.38
C LEU A 47 25.86 4.95 -2.38
N VAL A 48 24.74 5.05 -3.11
CA VAL A 48 23.86 6.23 -3.08
C VAL A 48 23.05 6.28 -1.78
N LEU A 49 22.62 5.12 -1.27
CA LEU A 49 21.73 5.01 -0.12
C LEU A 49 22.44 4.98 1.24
N ASP A 50 23.69 4.51 1.32
CA ASP A 50 24.44 4.33 2.57
C ASP A 50 24.47 5.61 3.44
N PRO A 51 24.65 6.83 2.88
CA PRO A 51 24.63 8.06 3.68
C PRO A 51 23.26 8.40 4.27
N ILE A 52 22.17 7.85 3.71
CA ILE A 52 20.79 8.22 4.08
C ILE A 52 20.01 7.09 4.76
N VAL A 53 20.44 5.84 4.66
CA VAL A 53 19.74 4.70 5.28
C VAL A 53 19.58 4.89 6.80
N THR A 54 20.56 5.53 7.45
CA THR A 54 20.54 5.84 8.88
C THR A 54 19.59 6.98 9.26
N THR A 55 19.06 7.71 8.28
CA THR A 55 18.19 8.88 8.51
C THR A 55 16.71 8.51 8.65
N LEU A 56 16.32 7.29 8.30
CA LEU A 56 14.95 6.81 8.38
C LEU A 56 14.80 5.71 9.45
N PRO A 57 13.59 5.52 10.02
CA PRO A 57 13.35 4.44 10.97
C PRO A 57 13.57 3.05 10.34
N LEU A 58 14.06 2.10 11.13
CA LEU A 58 14.24 0.71 10.68
C LEU A 58 12.92 -0.02 10.35
N SER A 59 11.77 0.57 10.70
CA SER A 59 10.44 0.02 10.45
C SER A 59 9.91 0.28 9.05
N ILE A 60 10.63 1.05 8.22
CA ILE A 60 10.16 1.33 6.86
C ILE A 60 10.20 0.03 6.01
N PRO A 61 9.23 -0.15 5.10
CA PRO A 61 9.25 -1.26 4.15
C PRO A 61 10.53 -1.35 3.31
N GLY A 62 11.14 -0.20 2.98
CA GLY A 62 12.37 -0.12 2.23
C GLY A 62 12.20 -0.38 0.73
N VAL A 63 13.35 -0.58 0.07
CA VAL A 63 13.44 -0.78 -1.37
C VAL A 63 13.85 -2.21 -1.71
N LEU A 64 13.28 -2.76 -2.79
CA LEU A 64 13.69 -4.06 -3.34
C LEU A 64 14.36 -3.87 -4.69
N TYR A 65 15.43 -4.60 -4.93
CA TYR A 65 16.14 -4.57 -6.19
C TYR A 65 15.73 -5.75 -7.06
N VAL A 66 15.36 -5.46 -8.30
CA VAL A 66 15.02 -6.45 -9.32
C VAL A 66 15.87 -6.17 -10.55
N SER A 67 16.66 -7.15 -10.99
CA SER A 67 17.37 -7.01 -12.27
C SER A 67 16.36 -6.97 -13.41
N LEU A 68 16.55 -6.08 -14.39
CA LEU A 68 15.76 -6.07 -15.62
C LEU A 68 15.80 -7.43 -16.35
N MET A 69 16.87 -8.21 -16.16
CA MET A 69 17.05 -9.53 -16.75
C MET A 69 16.18 -10.61 -16.09
N ASP A 70 15.74 -10.40 -14.84
CA ASP A 70 14.82 -11.31 -14.15
C ASP A 70 13.38 -11.03 -14.59
N LYS A 71 13.03 -11.59 -15.76
CA LYS A 71 11.71 -11.38 -16.39
C LYS A 71 10.54 -11.74 -15.48
N ALA A 72 10.67 -12.80 -14.69
CA ALA A 72 9.61 -13.26 -13.80
C ALA A 72 9.36 -12.25 -12.68
N ARG A 73 10.42 -11.81 -11.99
CA ARG A 73 10.29 -10.80 -10.93
C ARG A 73 9.88 -9.44 -11.46
N VAL A 74 10.35 -9.03 -12.64
CA VAL A 74 9.90 -7.78 -13.28
C VAL A 74 8.41 -7.84 -13.60
N CYS A 75 7.92 -8.95 -14.15
CA CYS A 75 6.50 -9.13 -14.46
C CYS A 75 5.64 -9.08 -13.18
N GLU A 76 6.08 -9.76 -12.11
CA GLU A 76 5.37 -9.70 -10.83
C GLU A 76 5.34 -8.27 -10.28
N ALA A 77 6.50 -7.62 -10.20
CA ALA A 77 6.63 -6.25 -9.70
C ALA A 77 5.68 -5.29 -10.43
N LEU A 78 5.64 -5.35 -11.76
CA LEU A 78 4.79 -4.48 -12.57
C LEU A 78 3.30 -4.73 -12.37
N ARG A 79 2.87 -5.99 -12.21
CA ARG A 79 1.46 -6.34 -12.02
C ARG A 79 0.94 -5.92 -10.65
N CYS A 80 1.81 -5.89 -9.66
CA CYS A 80 1.46 -5.53 -8.29
C CYS A 80 1.76 -4.07 -7.94
N ALA A 81 2.16 -3.25 -8.91
CA ALA A 81 2.50 -1.85 -8.70
C ALA A 81 1.28 -0.92 -8.80
N ASP A 82 1.15 0.01 -7.85
CA ASP A 82 0.19 1.11 -7.99
C ASP A 82 0.68 2.11 -9.04
N GLU A 83 1.97 2.48 -8.96
CA GLU A 83 2.62 3.44 -9.85
C GLU A 83 3.85 2.85 -10.55
N ILE A 84 4.02 3.15 -11.84
CA ILE A 84 5.13 2.64 -12.66
C ILE A 84 5.83 3.80 -13.35
N TYR A 85 7.14 3.91 -13.14
CA TYR A 85 7.99 4.94 -13.69
C TYR A 85 9.08 4.32 -14.56
N ALA A 86 9.07 4.64 -15.85
CA ALA A 86 10.01 4.14 -16.84
C ALA A 86 10.96 5.25 -17.30
N ALA A 87 12.25 4.96 -17.32
CA ALA A 87 13.31 5.82 -17.83
C ALA A 87 13.60 5.55 -19.32
N THR A 88 13.44 4.30 -19.77
CA THR A 88 13.75 3.87 -21.13
C THR A 88 12.53 3.38 -21.91
N GLY A 89 12.62 3.48 -23.24
CA GLY A 89 11.62 2.89 -24.14
C GLY A 89 11.61 1.35 -24.08
N ILE A 90 12.73 0.73 -23.73
CA ILE A 90 12.85 -0.73 -23.62
C ILE A 90 11.97 -1.23 -22.47
N PHE A 91 12.13 -0.66 -21.28
CA PHE A 91 11.32 -1.04 -20.13
C PHE A 91 9.84 -0.71 -20.32
N ARG A 92 9.52 0.44 -20.95
CA ARG A 92 8.14 0.79 -21.30
C ARG A 92 7.49 -0.28 -22.19
N ARG A 93 8.18 -0.74 -23.24
CA ARG A 93 7.67 -1.82 -24.12
C ARG A 93 7.54 -3.14 -23.37
N LEU A 94 8.48 -3.45 -22.48
CA LEU A 94 8.43 -4.64 -21.64
C LEU A 94 7.21 -4.63 -20.71
N ALA A 95 6.93 -3.49 -20.07
CA ALA A 95 5.76 -3.34 -19.21
C ALA A 95 4.44 -3.49 -19.99
N VAL A 96 4.36 -2.92 -21.20
CA VAL A 96 3.20 -3.13 -22.09
C VAL A 96 3.06 -4.61 -22.46
N HIS A 97 4.16 -5.29 -22.78
CA HIS A 97 4.16 -6.72 -23.09
C HIS A 97 3.65 -7.57 -21.92
N TYR A 98 3.90 -7.15 -20.68
CA TYR A 98 3.37 -7.81 -19.48
C TYR A 98 1.92 -7.45 -19.12
N GLY A 99 1.26 -6.64 -19.97
CA GLY A 99 -0.16 -6.29 -19.85
C GLY A 99 -0.43 -4.96 -19.15
N ILE A 100 0.59 -4.12 -18.91
CA ILE A 100 0.38 -2.79 -18.32
C ILE A 100 -0.10 -1.82 -19.41
N ALA A 101 -1.26 -1.20 -19.18
CA ALA A 101 -1.78 -0.18 -20.07
C ALA A 101 -0.77 1.00 -20.23
N PRO A 102 -0.47 1.47 -21.46
CA PRO A 102 0.53 2.51 -21.69
C PRO A 102 0.33 3.79 -20.86
N GLY A 103 -0.92 4.21 -20.65
CA GLY A 103 -1.27 5.38 -19.85
C GLY A 103 -0.97 5.25 -18.34
N ARG A 104 -0.72 4.04 -17.84
CA ARG A 104 -0.29 3.79 -16.45
C ARG A 104 1.22 3.89 -16.27
N ILE A 105 2.00 3.92 -17.36
CA ILE A 105 3.47 3.99 -17.31
C ILE A 105 3.90 5.44 -17.47
N ARG A 106 4.47 6.03 -16.42
CA ARG A 106 4.94 7.42 -16.40
C ARG A 106 6.43 7.52 -16.71
N SER A 107 6.90 8.72 -17.00
CA SER A 107 8.34 8.99 -17.16
C SER A 107 9.02 9.05 -15.80
N ALA A 108 10.20 8.45 -15.66
CA ALA A 108 11.03 8.55 -14.46
C ALA A 108 11.48 10.00 -14.17
N VAL A 109 11.63 10.85 -15.20
CA VAL A 109 11.99 12.27 -15.04
C VAL A 109 10.95 13.05 -14.22
N GLY A 110 9.67 12.68 -14.34
CA GLY A 110 8.57 13.30 -13.59
C GLY A 110 8.21 12.60 -12.28
N ALA A 111 9.04 11.66 -11.80
CA ALA A 111 8.71 10.84 -10.64
C ALA A 111 8.93 11.57 -9.31
N ILE A 112 10.02 12.34 -9.17
CA ILE A 112 10.43 12.96 -7.90
C ILE A 112 9.29 13.76 -7.25
N PRO A 113 8.62 14.72 -7.93
CA PRO A 113 7.57 15.51 -7.28
C PRO A 113 6.40 14.67 -6.76
N ARG A 114 6.12 13.53 -7.41
CA ARG A 114 5.06 12.61 -6.99
C ARG A 114 5.45 11.77 -5.79
N LEU A 115 6.69 11.29 -5.77
CA LEU A 115 7.24 10.55 -4.64
C LEU A 115 7.24 11.42 -3.39
N GLU A 116 7.72 12.67 -3.49
CA GLU A 116 7.78 13.62 -2.38
C GLU A 116 6.40 14.03 -1.85
N SER A 117 5.48 14.42 -2.74
CA SER A 117 4.12 14.82 -2.35
C SER A 117 3.40 13.74 -1.54
N ARG A 118 3.70 12.48 -1.86
CA ARG A 118 3.10 11.30 -1.22
C ARG A 118 3.75 10.98 0.13
N THR A 119 5.07 11.14 0.26
CA THR A 119 5.77 11.02 1.55
C THR A 119 5.20 12.02 2.56
N LEU A 120 4.98 13.28 2.13
CA LEU A 120 4.37 14.31 2.96
C LEU A 120 2.93 13.99 3.39
N GLN A 121 2.15 13.34 2.51
CA GLN A 121 0.81 12.86 2.87
C GLN A 121 0.87 11.73 3.91
N SER A 122 1.79 10.77 3.71
CA SER A 122 1.99 9.67 4.66
C SER A 122 2.41 10.17 6.05
N GLU A 123 3.30 11.15 6.14
CA GLU A 123 3.68 11.77 7.42
C GLU A 123 2.50 12.46 8.10
N ARG A 124 1.62 13.11 7.34
CA ARG A 124 0.39 13.70 7.87
C ARG A 124 -0.57 12.65 8.38
N ASP A 125 -0.72 11.52 7.70
CA ASP A 125 -1.58 10.42 8.14
C ASP A 125 -1.04 9.72 9.40
N VAL A 126 0.29 9.63 9.55
CA VAL A 126 0.95 9.10 10.76
C VAL A 126 0.82 10.06 11.94
N ARG A 127 0.90 11.38 11.70
CA ARG A 127 0.79 12.41 12.75
C ARG A 127 -0.65 12.79 13.08
N ALA A 128 -1.59 12.61 12.17
CA ALA A 128 -3.00 12.75 12.47
C ALA A 128 -3.37 11.62 13.43
N PRO A 129 -3.84 11.91 14.66
CA PRO A 129 -4.42 10.86 15.45
C PRO A 129 -5.56 10.29 14.62
N LYS A 130 -5.58 8.96 14.41
CA LYS A 130 -6.83 8.28 14.10
C LYS A 130 -7.76 8.63 15.26
N ILE A 131 -8.54 9.70 15.11
CA ILE A 131 -9.68 9.96 15.94
C ILE A 131 -10.56 8.74 15.64
N ALA A 132 -10.39 7.71 16.46
CA ALA A 132 -11.40 6.70 16.63
C ALA A 132 -12.66 7.51 16.87
N ARG A 133 -13.57 7.48 15.90
CA ARG A 133 -14.94 7.94 16.14
C ARG A 133 -15.32 7.26 17.46
N PRO A 134 -15.61 8.00 18.55
CA PRO A 134 -16.11 7.34 19.72
C PRO A 134 -17.36 6.60 19.25
N HIS A 135 -17.32 5.27 19.36
CA HIS A 135 -18.54 4.50 19.32
C HIS A 135 -19.38 5.03 20.48
N LEU A 136 -20.30 5.95 20.19
CA LEU A 136 -21.41 6.26 21.08
C LEU A 136 -22.22 4.96 21.14
N VAL A 137 -21.82 4.09 22.07
CA VAL A 137 -22.69 3.06 22.60
C VAL A 137 -23.79 3.84 23.30
N MET A 138 -24.90 4.05 22.60
CA MET A 138 -26.14 4.47 23.24
C MET A 138 -26.47 3.39 24.29
N PRO A 139 -26.69 3.75 25.56
CA PRO A 139 -27.24 2.79 26.50
C PRO A 139 -28.64 2.42 26.02
N ILE A 140 -28.85 1.12 25.79
CA ILE A 140 -30.16 0.53 25.60
C ILE A 140 -30.98 0.88 26.85
N PRO A 141 -32.10 1.62 26.76
CA PRO A 141 -32.92 1.84 27.94
C PRO A 141 -33.56 0.51 28.34
N ALA A 142 -33.18 0.04 29.53
CA ALA A 142 -33.82 -1.09 30.20
C ALA A 142 -35.27 -0.71 30.51
N ILE A 143 -36.20 -1.12 29.65
CA ILE A 143 -37.62 -0.97 29.93
C ILE A 143 -38.03 -2.16 30.80
N HIS A 144 -38.01 -1.93 32.11
CA HIS A 144 -38.73 -2.74 33.09
C HIS A 144 -40.24 -2.58 32.85
N TYR A 145 -40.89 -3.62 32.33
CA TYR A 145 -42.33 -3.79 32.51
C TYR A 145 -42.55 -4.97 33.48
N ILE A 146 -42.81 -4.64 34.74
CA ILE A 146 -43.63 -5.48 35.61
C ILE A 146 -44.93 -4.72 35.81
N ARG A 147 -46.04 -5.24 35.27
CA ARG A 147 -47.37 -4.89 35.76
C ARG A 147 -48.29 -6.11 35.73
N TRP A 148 -48.57 -6.57 36.93
CA TRP A 148 -49.61 -7.53 37.29
C TRP A 148 -50.99 -6.88 37.10
N GLY A 149 -51.97 -7.63 36.60
CA GLY A 149 -53.37 -7.21 36.53
C GLY A 149 -54.27 -8.35 36.08
N ALA A 150 -54.89 -9.02 37.05
CA ALA A 150 -55.79 -10.16 36.89
C ALA A 150 -57.10 -9.78 36.20
N SER A 151 -57.69 -10.74 35.47
CA SER A 151 -59.14 -10.87 35.30
C SER A 151 -59.48 -12.32 34.97
N ASP A 152 -60.13 -12.97 35.93
CA ASP A 152 -60.88 -14.20 35.75
C ASP A 152 -61.92 -14.07 34.62
N THR A 153 -62.17 -15.15 33.88
CA THR A 153 -63.43 -15.90 34.00
C THR A 153 -63.48 -17.09 33.04
N SER A 154 -63.82 -18.25 33.62
CA SER A 154 -64.83 -19.20 33.13
C SER A 154 -64.55 -20.10 31.90
N ASN A 155 -64.14 -21.34 32.23
CA ASN A 155 -64.96 -22.57 32.09
C ASN A 155 -65.13 -23.24 30.70
N ARG A 156 -64.54 -24.45 30.53
CA ARG A 156 -65.24 -25.76 30.42
C ARG A 156 -64.37 -26.89 29.83
N HIS A 157 -64.20 -27.93 30.66
CA HIS A 157 -64.21 -29.38 30.35
C HIS A 157 -63.92 -29.91 28.93
N ARG A 158 -62.98 -30.86 28.81
CA ARG A 158 -63.28 -32.32 28.82
C ARG A 158 -62.01 -33.18 28.89
N SER A 159 -62.13 -34.27 29.65
CA SER A 159 -61.20 -35.39 29.82
C SER A 159 -61.38 -36.47 28.74
N LYS A 160 -60.29 -37.20 28.41
CA LYS A 160 -60.19 -38.67 28.18
C LYS A 160 -58.79 -38.99 27.61
N VAL A 161 -57.93 -39.77 28.27
CA VAL A 161 -57.86 -41.24 28.51
C VAL A 161 -56.64 -41.77 27.75
N ALA A 162 -55.82 -42.51 28.49
CA ALA A 162 -54.66 -43.26 28.04
C ALA A 162 -55.04 -44.45 27.16
N VAL A 163 -54.09 -44.84 26.29
CA VAL A 163 -53.68 -46.23 26.05
C VAL A 163 -52.17 -46.24 25.94
#